data_AF-A0A7S0V2I9-F1
#
_entry.id   AF-A0A7S0V2I9-F1
#
_cell.length_a   1.000
_cell.length_b   1.000
_cell.length_c   1.000
_cell.angle_alpha   90.00
_cell.angle_beta   90.00
_cell.angle_gamma   90.00
#
_symmetry.space_group_name_H-M   'P 1'
#
loop_
_entity.id
_entity.type
_entity.pdbx_description
1 polymer ?
#
loop_
_entity_poly.entity_id
_entity_poly.type
_entity_poly.pdbx_seq_one_letter_code
_entity_poly.pdbx_strand_id
1 'polypeptide(L)'
;ALSNWSSSTGTGDPCTALVPGSSSLSYWTGVTCTTSGGAVEAIDLRGYNLNISQLPSDWYLFGSSLVSIQMSQNYIAGSLPEAWSSLSMLTRLDLGYNDLRGTLPAAWSALSQLRTLRLNNNVGLVSTIP
;
A
#
# COMPACT_ATOMS: atom_id res chain seq x y z
N ALA A 1 -10.92 2.05 5.92
CA ALA A 1 -9.82 1.84 4.96
C ALA A 1 -9.02 0.57 5.26
N LEU A 2 -8.29 0.50 6.39
CA LEU A 2 -7.53 -0.70 6.78
C LEU A 2 -8.39 -1.82 7.40
N SER A 3 -9.62 -1.52 7.83
CA SER A 3 -10.55 -2.43 8.51
C SER A 3 -10.87 -3.76 7.79
N ASN A 4 -10.55 -3.87 6.49
CA ASN A 4 -10.78 -5.11 5.73
C ASN A 4 -9.62 -6.11 5.81
N TRP A 5 -8.46 -5.73 6.35
CA TRP A 5 -7.24 -6.54 6.33
C TRP A 5 -6.72 -6.96 7.72
N SER A 6 -7.36 -6.53 8.80
CA SER A 6 -7.05 -7.05 10.13
C SER A 6 -7.78 -8.36 10.38
N SER A 7 -7.04 -9.42 10.68
CA SER A 7 -7.59 -10.69 11.21
C SER A 7 -8.18 -10.55 12.62
N SER A 8 -8.00 -9.40 13.25
CA SER A 8 -8.59 -9.03 14.54
C SER A 8 -9.46 -7.78 14.38
N THR A 9 -10.58 -7.72 15.08
CA THR A 9 -11.62 -6.68 15.16
C THR A 9 -11.17 -5.26 15.57
N GLY A 10 -9.94 -4.84 15.27
CA GLY A 10 -9.38 -3.56 15.66
C GLY A 10 -9.76 -2.43 14.70
N THR A 11 -10.81 -1.68 15.02
CA THR A 11 -11.03 -0.34 14.48
C THR A 11 -10.05 0.63 15.17
N GLY A 12 -8.78 0.61 14.77
CA GLY A 12 -7.74 1.46 15.33
C GLY A 12 -6.61 1.68 14.33
N ASP A 13 -5.94 2.84 14.42
CA ASP A 13 -4.78 3.12 13.58
C ASP A 13 -3.63 2.16 13.98
N PRO A 14 -3.07 1.42 13.00
CA PRO A 14 -2.09 0.36 13.26
C PRO A 14 -0.83 0.85 13.98
N CYS A 15 -0.56 2.16 13.94
CA CYS A 15 0.63 2.76 14.49
C CYS A 15 0.41 3.62 15.74
N THR A 16 -0.83 3.81 16.19
CA THR A 16 -1.15 4.54 17.45
C THR A 16 -1.59 3.64 18.60
N ALA A 17 -1.69 2.32 18.39
CA ALA A 17 -1.92 1.35 19.47
C ALA A 17 -0.66 1.11 20.33
N LEU A 18 -0.10 2.16 20.93
CA LEU A 18 0.92 2.06 21.97
C LEU A 18 0.22 1.81 23.32
N VAL A 19 0.12 0.55 23.74
CA VAL A 19 -0.21 0.23 25.14
C VAL A 19 1.09 0.27 25.93
N PRO A 20 1.28 1.20 26.90
CA PRO A 20 2.48 1.24 27.72
C PRO A 20 2.66 -0.09 28.47
N GLY A 21 3.79 -0.77 28.27
CA GLY A 21 4.12 -2.03 28.95
C GLY A 21 3.89 -3.31 28.14
N SER A 22 3.48 -3.24 26.87
CA SER A 22 3.41 -4.42 26.00
C SER A 22 4.66 -4.53 25.11
N SER A 23 5.36 -5.66 25.18
CA SER A 23 6.52 -5.98 24.32
C SER A 23 6.12 -6.44 22.92
N SER A 24 4.97 -6.00 22.40
CA SER A 24 4.41 -6.47 21.14
C SER A 24 4.05 -5.28 20.26
N LEU A 25 4.97 -4.94 19.35
CA LEU A 25 4.78 -3.93 18.32
C LEU A 25 3.74 -4.42 17.31
N SER A 26 2.61 -3.70 17.19
CA SER A 26 1.58 -3.74 16.12
C SER A 26 1.04 -5.12 15.68
N TYR A 27 -0.23 -5.39 16.00
CA TYR A 27 -1.01 -6.58 15.57
C TYR A 27 -1.36 -6.64 14.07
N TRP A 28 -0.91 -5.67 13.26
CA TRP A 28 -1.23 -5.61 11.84
C TRP A 28 -0.11 -6.28 11.05
N THR A 29 -0.33 -7.55 10.71
CA THR A 29 0.60 -8.31 9.88
C THR A 29 0.88 -7.55 8.58
N GLY A 30 2.16 -7.38 8.26
CA GLY A 30 2.60 -6.69 7.05
C GLY A 30 2.58 -5.16 7.15
N VAL A 31 2.31 -4.56 8.30
CA VAL A 31 2.41 -3.10 8.50
C VAL A 31 3.62 -2.77 9.36
N THR A 32 4.43 -1.83 8.91
CA THR A 32 5.56 -1.26 9.67
C THR A 32 5.27 0.20 9.97
N CYS A 33 5.51 0.60 11.22
CA CYS A 33 5.35 1.96 11.70
C CYS A 33 6.69 2.68 11.83
N THR A 34 6.67 4.00 11.74
CA THR A 34 7.85 4.85 11.94
C THR A 34 8.49 4.64 13.31
N THR A 35 9.80 4.93 13.43
CA THR A 35 10.57 4.77 14.67
C THR A 35 10.05 5.61 15.85
N SER A 36 9.37 6.73 15.58
CA SER A 36 8.69 7.54 16.60
C SER A 36 7.37 6.94 17.07
N GLY A 37 6.87 5.89 16.41
CA GLY A 37 5.48 5.47 16.48
C GLY A 37 4.54 6.49 15.83
N GLY A 38 3.28 6.11 15.66
CA GLY A 38 2.20 7.02 15.28
C GLY A 38 1.96 7.24 13.78
N ALA A 39 2.76 6.64 12.90
CA ALA A 39 2.53 6.73 11.45
C ALA A 39 2.97 5.46 10.71
N VAL A 40 2.20 5.06 9.70
CA VAL A 40 2.52 3.93 8.81
C VAL A 40 3.66 4.31 7.88
N GLU A 41 4.74 3.54 7.90
CA GLU A 41 5.94 3.75 7.08
C GLU A 41 6.01 2.77 5.90
N ALA A 42 5.66 1.50 6.12
CA ALA A 42 5.69 0.49 5.07
C ALA A 42 4.55 -0.51 5.19
N ILE A 43 4.09 -0.98 4.03
CA ILE A 43 3.11 -2.06 3.90
C ILE A 43 3.75 -3.15 3.03
N ASP A 44 3.89 -4.36 3.59
CA ASP A 44 4.39 -5.56 2.93
C ASP A 44 3.40 -6.72 3.09
N LEU A 45 2.64 -6.94 2.01
CA LEU A 45 1.60 -7.95 1.90
C LEU A 45 1.89 -8.88 0.71
N ARG A 46 3.17 -9.13 0.40
CA ARG A 46 3.56 -10.01 -0.71
C ARG A 46 3.17 -11.45 -0.44
N GLY A 47 2.48 -12.10 -1.38
CA GLY A 47 2.14 -13.53 -1.25
C GLY A 47 1.05 -13.85 -0.22
N TYR A 48 0.26 -12.87 0.20
CA TYR A 48 -0.81 -13.06 1.20
C TYR A 48 -2.09 -13.68 0.61
N ASN A 49 -2.06 -14.11 -0.65
CA ASN A 49 -3.21 -14.62 -1.40
C ASN A 49 -4.41 -13.65 -1.38
N LEU A 50 -4.13 -12.33 -1.36
CA LEU A 50 -5.17 -11.32 -1.33
C LEU A 50 -5.98 -11.35 -2.62
N ASN A 51 -7.28 -11.59 -2.51
CA ASN A 51 -8.21 -11.57 -3.63
C ASN A 51 -9.19 -10.41 -3.44
N ILE A 52 -8.82 -9.25 -3.99
CA ILE A 52 -9.58 -8.02 -3.91
C ILE A 52 -9.77 -7.43 -5.29
N SER A 53 -10.90 -6.80 -5.53
CA SER A 53 -11.25 -6.22 -6.83
C SER A 53 -10.74 -4.80 -7.03
N GLN A 54 -10.16 -4.17 -6.00
CA GLN A 54 -9.68 -2.80 -6.06
C GLN A 54 -8.63 -2.54 -4.97
N LEU A 55 -7.60 -1.76 -5.31
CA LEU A 55 -6.62 -1.24 -4.36
C LEU A 55 -7.23 -0.16 -3.46
N PRO A 56 -6.85 -0.05 -2.18
CA PRO A 56 -7.40 0.96 -1.28
C PRO A 56 -6.99 2.38 -1.70
N SER A 57 -7.94 3.19 -2.18
CA SER A 57 -7.69 4.60 -2.50
C SER A 57 -7.30 5.42 -1.27
N ASP A 58 -7.88 5.09 -0.12
CA ASP A 58 -7.77 5.83 1.15
C ASP A 58 -6.35 5.88 1.74
N TRP A 59 -5.40 5.15 1.15
CA TRP A 59 -4.00 5.25 1.54
C TRP A 59 -3.39 6.62 1.27
N TYR A 60 -4.07 7.49 0.52
CA TYR A 60 -3.75 8.91 0.47
C TYR A 60 -3.59 9.55 1.87
N LEU A 61 -4.25 9.00 2.90
CA LEU A 61 -4.14 9.42 4.29
C LEU A 61 -2.73 9.24 4.88
N PHE A 62 -1.92 8.33 4.33
CA PHE A 62 -0.54 8.09 4.76
C PHE A 62 0.49 8.91 3.96
N GLY A 63 0.04 9.96 3.27
CA GLY A 63 0.82 10.66 2.24
C GLY A 63 2.16 11.25 2.69
N SER A 64 2.30 11.55 3.97
CA SER A 64 3.52 12.14 4.57
C SER A 64 4.45 11.13 5.23
N SER A 65 4.07 9.84 5.32
CA SER A 65 4.87 8.84 6.05
C SER A 65 5.11 7.55 5.28
N LEU A 66 4.23 7.18 4.34
CA LEU A 66 4.33 5.89 3.65
C LEU A 66 5.44 5.92 2.60
N VAL A 67 6.48 5.12 2.83
CA VAL A 67 7.70 5.05 2.01
C VAL A 67 7.70 3.85 1.07
N SER A 68 7.07 2.74 1.47
CA SER A 68 7.10 1.48 0.72
C SER A 68 5.76 0.76 0.70
N ILE A 69 5.31 0.38 -0.49
CA ILE A 69 4.17 -0.51 -0.72
C ILE A 69 4.66 -1.73 -1.49
N GLN A 70 4.50 -2.91 -0.90
CA GLN A 70 4.82 -4.20 -1.52
C GLN A 70 3.60 -5.12 -1.45
N MET A 71 2.95 -5.35 -2.59
CA MET A 71 1.76 -6.20 -2.70
C MET A 71 1.87 -7.19 -3.87
N SER A 72 3.09 -7.51 -4.28
CA SER A 72 3.33 -8.46 -5.38
C SER A 72 2.87 -9.88 -5.04
N GLN A 73 2.57 -10.69 -6.05
CA GLN A 73 2.16 -12.10 -5.91
C GLN A 73 0.85 -12.23 -5.12
N ASN A 74 -0.18 -11.53 -5.57
CA ASN A 74 -1.55 -11.65 -5.05
C ASN A 74 -2.53 -11.77 -6.22
N TYR A 75 -3.84 -11.80 -5.91
CA TYR A 75 -4.94 -11.84 -6.88
C TYR A 75 -5.67 -10.48 -6.90
N ILE A 76 -4.92 -9.38 -6.91
CA ILE A 76 -5.48 -8.03 -6.88
C ILE A 76 -5.91 -7.62 -8.28
N ALA A 77 -7.18 -7.32 -8.47
CA ALA A 77 -7.74 -6.81 -9.70
C ALA A 77 -8.10 -5.31 -9.60
N GLY A 78 -8.71 -4.78 -10.68
CA GLY A 78 -9.15 -3.38 -10.74
C GLY A 78 -8.06 -2.43 -11.22
N SER A 79 -8.33 -1.14 -11.10
CA SER A 79 -7.42 -0.08 -11.56
C SER A 79 -6.47 0.41 -10.47
N LEU A 80 -5.38 1.04 -10.92
CA LEU A 80 -4.47 1.77 -10.06
C LEU A 80 -5.16 3.06 -9.55
N PRO A 81 -5.15 3.34 -8.24
CA PRO A 81 -5.86 4.48 -7.67
C PRO A 81 -5.11 5.78 -7.91
N GLU A 82 -5.80 6.76 -8.51
CA GLU A 82 -5.25 8.10 -8.73
C GLU A 82 -4.85 8.78 -7.42
N ALA A 83 -5.64 8.59 -6.35
CA ALA A 83 -5.42 9.16 -5.02
C ALA A 83 -4.06 8.82 -4.39
N TRP A 84 -3.39 7.77 -4.87
CA TRP A 84 -2.02 7.47 -4.45
C TRP A 84 -1.00 8.53 -4.91
N SER A 85 -1.35 9.45 -5.81
CA SER A 85 -0.54 10.62 -6.14
C SER A 85 -0.18 11.49 -4.92
N SER A 86 -0.96 11.39 -3.84
CA SER A 86 -0.72 12.09 -2.57
C SER A 86 0.37 11.44 -1.72
N LEU A 87 0.89 10.26 -2.09
CA LEU A 87 1.95 9.53 -1.38
C LEU A 87 3.33 10.14 -1.65
N SER A 88 3.51 11.38 -1.20
CA SER A 88 4.69 12.21 -1.51
C SER A 88 6.04 11.61 -1.07
N MET A 89 6.03 10.73 -0.07
CA MET A 89 7.22 10.06 0.47
C MET A 89 7.46 8.67 -0.15
N LEU A 90 6.61 8.20 -1.06
CA LEU A 90 6.69 6.85 -1.60
C LEU A 90 7.94 6.70 -2.47
N THR A 91 8.81 5.76 -2.09
CA THR A 91 10.05 5.46 -2.82
C THR A 91 9.99 4.13 -3.55
N ARG A 92 9.17 3.19 -3.06
CA ARG A 92 9.05 1.83 -3.60
C ARG A 92 7.59 1.43 -3.73
N LEU A 93 7.20 1.04 -4.94
CA LEU A 93 5.92 0.44 -5.24
C LEU A 93 6.11 -0.86 -6.03
N ASP A 94 5.71 -1.98 -5.44
CA ASP A 94 5.74 -3.29 -6.09
C ASP A 94 4.34 -3.92 -6.09
N LEU A 95 3.72 -3.95 -7.27
CA LEU A 95 2.42 -4.56 -7.54
C LEU A 95 2.54 -5.70 -8.58
N GLY A 96 3.75 -6.21 -8.82
CA GLY A 96 3.97 -7.23 -9.83
C GLY A 96 3.24 -8.54 -9.52
N TYR A 97 2.93 -9.33 -10.55
CA TYR A 97 2.20 -10.61 -10.40
C TYR A 97 0.84 -10.41 -9.71
N ASN A 98 -0.05 -9.69 -10.37
CA ASN A 98 -1.43 -9.44 -9.97
C ASN A 98 -2.34 -9.40 -11.23
N ASP A 99 -3.63 -9.16 -11.04
CA ASP A 99 -4.65 -9.07 -12.11
C ASP A 99 -5.09 -7.62 -12.39
N LEU A 100 -4.21 -6.65 -12.17
CA LEU A 100 -4.52 -5.22 -12.34
C LEU A 100 -4.82 -4.87 -13.80
N ARG A 101 -5.71 -3.90 -13.98
CA ARG A 101 -6.23 -3.48 -15.29
C ARG A 101 -6.22 -1.96 -15.45
N GLY A 102 -6.35 -1.49 -16.70
CA GLY A 102 -6.43 -0.07 -17.03
C GLY A 102 -5.05 0.55 -17.27
N THR A 103 -4.93 1.87 -17.08
CA THR A 103 -3.72 2.64 -17.37
C THR A 103 -3.00 3.07 -16.09
N LEU A 104 -1.74 3.51 -16.23
CA LEU A 104 -1.06 4.22 -15.16
C LEU A 104 -1.73 5.59 -14.96
N PRO A 105 -2.13 5.97 -13.73
CA PRO A 105 -2.74 7.26 -13.49
C PRO A 105 -1.75 8.38 -13.80
N ALA A 106 -2.13 9.35 -14.65
CA ALA A 106 -1.25 10.48 -14.99
C ALA A 106 -0.83 11.28 -13.75
N ALA A 107 -1.69 11.36 -12.73
CA ALA A 107 -1.40 12.00 -11.46
C ALA A 107 -0.21 11.39 -10.70
N TRP A 108 0.19 10.15 -11.01
CA TRP A 108 1.38 9.53 -10.40
C TRP A 108 2.68 10.20 -10.83
N SER A 109 2.67 11.13 -11.80
CA SER A 109 3.79 12.03 -12.05
C SER A 109 4.15 12.90 -10.83
N ALA A 110 3.22 13.07 -9.87
CA ALA A 110 3.47 13.76 -8.60
C ALA A 110 4.32 12.93 -7.61
N LEU A 111 4.53 11.63 -7.85
CA LEU A 111 5.34 10.74 -7.01
C LEU A 111 6.84 10.98 -7.21
N SER A 112 7.29 12.20 -6.94
CA SER A 112 8.65 12.68 -7.21
C SER A 112 9.76 11.92 -6.48
N GLN A 113 9.45 11.19 -5.41
CA GLN A 113 10.39 10.37 -4.66
C GLN A 113 10.44 8.91 -5.13
N LEU A 114 9.58 8.49 -6.06
CA LEU A 114 9.46 7.09 -6.47
C LEU A 114 10.72 6.66 -7.24
N ARG A 115 11.43 5.66 -6.70
CA ARG A 115 12.66 5.11 -7.26
C ARG A 115 12.47 3.72 -7.85
N THR A 116 11.46 3.00 -7.41
CA THR A 116 11.16 1.66 -7.88
C THR A 116 9.67 1.52 -8.11
N LEU A 117 9.30 1.26 -9.36
CA LEU A 117 7.95 0.90 -9.76
C LEU A 117 8.00 -0.46 -10.45
N ARG A 118 7.33 -1.46 -9.89
CA ARG A 118 7.18 -2.79 -10.48
C ARG A 118 5.72 -3.11 -10.71
N LEU A 119 5.36 -3.25 -11.98
CA LEU A 119 4.03 -3.59 -12.46
C LEU A 119 4.04 -4.84 -13.37
N ASN A 120 5.18 -5.53 -13.46
CA ASN A 120 5.36 -6.69 -14.32
C ASN A 120 4.36 -7.81 -13.99
N ASN A 121 3.97 -8.60 -15.00
CA ASN A 121 2.97 -9.66 -14.86
C ASN A 121 1.62 -9.15 -14.33
N ASN A 122 1.14 -8.03 -14.89
CA ASN A 122 -0.26 -7.59 -14.81
C ASN A 122 -0.80 -7.47 -16.23
N VAL A 123 -1.45 -8.52 -16.72
CA VAL A 123 -1.81 -8.67 -18.15
C VAL A 123 -2.87 -7.67 -18.63
N GLY A 124 -3.66 -7.09 -17.72
CA GLY A 124 -4.70 -6.13 -18.04
C GLY A 124 -4.26 -4.67 -18.01
N LEU A 125 -3.02 -4.38 -17.58
CA LEU A 125 -2.49 -3.02 -17.63
C LEU A 125 -2.14 -2.67 -19.08
N VAL A 126 -2.95 -1.78 -19.66
CA VAL A 126 -2.75 -1.23 -20.99
C VAL A 126 -1.93 0.06 -20.83
N SER A 127 -0.70 0.04 -21.32
CA SER A 127 0.23 1.15 -21.13
C SER A 127 0.07 2.22 -22.22
N THR A 128 -0.22 3.44 -21.78
CA THR A 128 0.54 4.61 -22.25
C THR A 128 1.44 5.00 -21.08
N ILE A 129 2.77 5.01 -21.26
CA ILE A 129 3.68 5.61 -20.28
C ILE A 129 3.45 7.13 -20.38
N PRO A 130 2.96 7.81 -19.33
CA PRO A 130 2.78 9.27 -19.32
C PRO A 130 4.11 10.02 -19.44
#